data_AF-A0A3C0EW76-F1
#
_entry.id   AF-A0A3C0EW76-F1
#
_cell.length_a   1.000
_cell.length_b   1.000
_cell.length_c   1.000
_cell.angle_alpha   90.00
_cell.angle_beta   90.00
_cell.angle_gamma   90.00
#
_symmetry.space_group_name_H-M   'P 1'
#
loop_
_entity.id
_entity.type
_entity.pdbx_description
1 polymer ?
#
loop_
_entity_poly.entity_id
_entity_poly.type
_entity_poly.pdbx_seq_one_letter_code
_entity_poly.pdbx_strand_id
1 'polypeptide(L)'
;MGLNKVFRSKFLLYLLVGVIPVCLYGQEDENSDPNQEPQETASQRPIEEIRVIGERSLSNLRNEIRREEENLYRIFNELNSHDRFDIKCKVERRTWSYILARNCYPKFFTDLRMAENRFALSELRQA
;
A
#
# COMPACT_ATOMS: atom_id res chain seq x y z
N MET A 1 -13.55 -23.90 -46.97
CA MET A 1 -12.33 -23.23 -46.44
C MET A 1 -12.77 -22.09 -45.52
N GLY A 2 -12.43 -22.17 -44.24
CA GLY A 2 -12.89 -21.20 -43.22
C GLY A 2 -12.75 -21.70 -41.77
N LEU A 3 -12.34 -22.96 -41.58
CA LEU A 3 -12.13 -23.64 -40.29
C LEU A 3 -10.92 -23.11 -39.46
N ASN A 4 -10.30 -22.00 -39.88
CA ASN A 4 -9.06 -21.47 -39.28
C ASN A 4 -9.27 -20.23 -38.40
N LYS A 5 -10.50 -19.69 -38.31
CA LYS A 5 -10.77 -18.46 -37.52
C LYS A 5 -11.16 -18.72 -36.06
N VAL A 6 -11.77 -19.88 -35.76
CA VAL A 6 -12.19 -20.23 -34.39
C VAL A 6 -11.01 -20.74 -33.54
N PHE A 7 -10.04 -21.40 -34.17
CA PHE A 7 -8.86 -21.94 -33.48
C PHE A 7 -7.88 -20.87 -32.97
N ARG A 8 -7.77 -19.72 -33.66
CA ARG A 8 -6.87 -18.63 -33.24
C ARG A 8 -7.35 -17.86 -32.01
N SER A 9 -8.66 -17.80 -31.77
CA SER A 9 -9.22 -17.10 -30.60
C SER A 9 -9.03 -17.90 -29.31
N LYS A 10 -9.16 -19.23 -29.37
CA LYS A 10 -8.96 -20.08 -28.18
C LYS A 10 -7.49 -20.23 -27.79
N PHE A 11 -6.57 -20.21 -28.75
CA PHE A 11 -5.13 -20.30 -28.47
C PHE A 11 -4.61 -19.08 -27.68
N LEU A 12 -5.14 -17.89 -27.96
CA LEU A 12 -4.84 -16.66 -27.20
C LEU A 12 -5.40 -16.70 -25.77
N LEU A 13 -6.53 -17.38 -25.55
CA LEU A 13 -7.11 -17.54 -24.21
C LEU A 13 -6.30 -18.52 -23.34
N TYR A 14 -5.79 -19.61 -23.93
CA TYR A 14 -4.94 -20.58 -23.23
C TYR A 14 -3.54 -20.02 -22.91
N LEU A 15 -3.04 -19.06 -23.69
CA LEU A 15 -1.76 -18.39 -23.44
C LEU A 15 -1.80 -17.42 -22.23
N LEU A 16 -2.98 -16.94 -21.84
CA LEU A 16 -3.16 -16.04 -20.68
C LEU A 16 -3.34 -16.77 -19.34
N VAL A 17 -3.62 -18.07 -19.34
CA VAL A 17 -3.81 -18.88 -18.12
C VAL A 17 -2.58 -19.75 -17.81
N GLY A 18 -1.55 -19.70 -18.67
CA GLY A 18 -0.43 -20.64 -18.68
C GLY A 18 0.84 -20.23 -17.93
N VAL A 19 0.79 -19.34 -16.93
CA VAL A 19 1.92 -19.14 -15.98
C VAL A 19 1.37 -18.80 -14.60
N ILE A 20 0.77 -19.78 -13.93
CA ILE A 20 0.75 -19.80 -12.47
C ILE A 20 1.88 -20.75 -12.09
N PRO A 21 2.98 -20.29 -11.46
CA PRO A 21 3.87 -21.20 -10.78
C PRO A 21 3.00 -21.93 -9.77
N VAL A 22 2.89 -23.25 -9.90
CA VAL A 22 2.29 -24.09 -8.88
C VAL A 22 3.11 -23.83 -7.61
N CYS A 23 2.63 -22.92 -6.76
CA CYS A 23 3.03 -22.94 -5.37
C CYS A 23 2.71 -24.37 -4.92
N LEU A 24 3.75 -25.13 -4.60
CA LEU A 24 3.65 -26.34 -3.81
C LEU A 24 2.90 -25.96 -2.52
N TYR A 25 1.59 -26.10 -2.54
CA TYR A 25 0.84 -26.33 -1.32
C TYR A 25 1.25 -27.73 -0.88
N GLY A 26 2.10 -27.81 0.14
CA GLY A 26 2.27 -29.06 0.88
C GLY A 26 0.94 -29.38 1.54
N GLN A 27 0.12 -30.21 0.90
CA GLN A 27 -0.90 -30.97 1.60
C GLN A 27 -0.19 -32.14 2.25
N GLU A 28 0.10 -32.00 3.55
CA GLU A 28 0.23 -33.16 4.41
C GLU A 28 -1.18 -33.75 4.53
N ASP A 29 -1.50 -34.71 3.65
CA ASP A 29 -2.65 -35.58 3.83
C ASP A 29 -2.32 -36.56 4.96
N GLU A 30 -2.33 -36.08 6.20
CA GLU A 30 -2.34 -36.95 7.37
C GLU A 30 -3.78 -37.09 7.87
N ASN A 31 -4.21 -38.35 7.85
CA ASN A 31 -5.38 -38.90 8.53
C ASN A 31 -6.69 -38.99 7.71
N SER A 32 -6.79 -40.03 6.88
CA SER A 32 -8.06 -40.60 6.44
C SER A 32 -8.53 -41.65 7.45
N ASP A 33 -9.24 -41.21 8.50
CA ASP A 33 -10.04 -42.10 9.35
C ASP A 33 -11.35 -42.45 8.63
N PRO A 34 -11.67 -43.74 8.38
CA PRO A 34 -12.89 -44.16 7.67
C PRO A 34 -14.21 -43.87 8.40
N ASN A 35 -14.20 -43.36 9.64
CA ASN A 35 -15.41 -43.16 10.45
C ASN A 35 -15.90 -41.70 10.50
N GLN A 36 -15.97 -41.00 9.37
CA GLN A 36 -16.69 -39.73 9.30
C GLN A 36 -18.19 -39.97 9.03
N GLU A 37 -19.00 -39.86 10.09
CA GLU A 37 -20.45 -39.69 9.95
C GLU A 37 -20.77 -38.45 9.10
N PRO A 38 -21.86 -38.47 8.30
CA PRO A 38 -22.29 -37.32 7.52
C PRO A 38 -22.49 -36.12 8.45
N GLN A 39 -21.68 -35.06 8.28
CA GLN A 39 -21.80 -33.86 9.10
C GLN A 39 -23.20 -33.24 8.92
N GLU A 40 -24.00 -33.37 9.97
CA GLU A 40 -25.28 -32.72 10.18
C GLU A 40 -25.21 -31.21 9.87
N THR A 41 -26.15 -30.78 9.04
CA THR A 41 -26.87 -29.48 9.08
C THR A 41 -26.09 -28.28 9.64
N ALA A 42 -25.69 -27.38 8.73
CA ALA A 42 -25.23 -26.03 9.05
C ALA A 42 -26.10 -25.40 10.14
N SER A 43 -25.50 -25.25 11.32
CA SER A 43 -26.21 -24.92 12.54
C SER A 43 -26.87 -23.54 12.45
N GLN A 44 -28.20 -23.47 12.67
CA GLN A 44 -29.01 -22.25 12.63
C GLN A 44 -28.78 -21.29 13.81
N ARG A 45 -27.63 -21.37 14.49
CA ARG A 45 -27.34 -20.53 15.67
C ARG A 45 -27.03 -19.11 15.18
N PRO A 46 -27.53 -18.06 15.86
CA PRO A 46 -27.10 -16.70 15.59
C PRO A 46 -25.58 -16.61 15.71
N ILE A 47 -24.91 -16.01 14.72
CA ILE A 47 -23.46 -15.80 14.74
C ILE A 47 -23.15 -14.81 15.88
N GLU A 48 -22.28 -15.22 16.81
CA GLU A 48 -21.82 -14.34 17.89
C GLU A 48 -20.87 -13.26 17.36
N GLU A 49 -21.08 -11.99 17.75
CA GLU A 49 -20.19 -10.87 17.41
C GLU A 49 -19.23 -10.58 18.57
N ILE A 50 -17.92 -10.72 18.33
CA ILE A 50 -16.88 -10.26 19.26
C ILE A 50 -16.49 -8.83 18.89
N ARG A 51 -16.85 -7.86 19.74
CA ARG A 51 -16.48 -6.45 19.55
C ARG A 51 -15.26 -6.08 20.38
N VAL A 52 -14.12 -5.90 19.71
CA VAL A 52 -12.88 -5.43 20.35
C VAL A 52 -12.86 -3.89 20.34
N ILE A 53 -12.89 -3.27 21.52
CA ILE A 53 -12.83 -1.81 21.67
C ILE A 53 -11.48 -1.46 22.29
N GLY A 54 -10.66 -0.71 21.57
CA GLY A 54 -9.41 -0.15 22.10
C GLY A 54 -9.68 1.05 23.02
N GLU A 55 -8.81 1.27 24.01
CA GLU A 55 -8.93 2.40 24.95
C GLU A 55 -8.85 3.77 24.28
N ARG A 56 -8.09 3.87 23.18
CA ARG A 56 -7.93 5.09 22.37
C ARG A 56 -8.51 4.87 20.99
N SER A 57 -9.19 5.88 20.46
CA SER A 57 -9.60 5.87 19.05
C SER A 57 -8.38 5.91 18.13
N LEU A 58 -8.47 5.29 16.95
CA LEU A 58 -7.39 5.33 15.96
C LEU A 58 -7.02 6.76 15.54
N SER A 59 -7.98 7.67 15.54
CA SER A 59 -7.76 9.09 15.24
C SER A 59 -6.90 9.76 16.30
N ASN A 60 -7.15 9.49 17.59
CA ASN A 60 -6.36 10.03 18.69
C ASN A 60 -4.93 9.49 18.65
N LEU A 61 -4.78 8.17 18.48
CA LEU A 61 -3.47 7.53 18.38
C LEU A 61 -2.65 8.12 17.22
N ARG A 62 -3.25 8.33 16.05
CA ARG A 62 -2.56 8.96 14.91
C ARG A 62 -2.12 10.39 15.20
N ASN A 63 -2.90 11.15 15.95
CA ASN A 63 -2.55 12.52 16.32
C ASN A 63 -1.41 12.56 17.34
N GLU A 64 -1.38 11.62 18.29
CA GLU A 64 -0.29 11.46 19.24
C GLU A 64 1.01 11.07 18.52
N ILE A 65 0.97 10.07 17.64
CA ILE A 65 2.13 9.68 16.82
C ILE A 65 2.68 10.89 16.05
N ARG A 66 1.79 11.68 15.42
CA ARG A 66 2.20 12.88 14.69
C ARG A 66 2.87 13.91 15.59
N ARG A 67 2.33 14.13 16.79
CA ARG A 67 2.89 15.07 17.78
C ARG A 67 4.30 14.64 18.19
N GLU A 68 4.48 13.37 18.52
CA GLU A 68 5.78 12.87 18.95
C GLU A 68 6.80 12.82 17.80
N GLU A 69 6.36 12.54 16.58
CA GLU A 69 7.19 12.67 15.38
C GLU A 69 7.66 14.12 15.17
N GLU A 70 6.79 15.12 15.34
CA GLU A 70 7.18 16.54 15.25
C GLU A 70 8.16 16.94 16.35
N ASN A 71 7.99 16.40 17.56
CA ASN A 71 8.91 16.60 18.66
C ASN A 71 10.30 16.01 18.34
N LEU A 72 10.34 14.80 17.76
CA LEU A 72 11.59 14.18 17.31
C LEU A 72 12.30 15.04 16.26
N TYR A 73 11.58 15.53 15.25
CA TYR A 73 12.16 16.38 14.21
C TYR A 73 12.63 17.73 14.76
N ARG A 74 11.89 18.31 15.71
CA ARG A 74 12.31 19.54 16.39
C ARG A 74 13.66 19.35 17.09
N ILE A 75 13.80 18.29 17.89
CA ILE A 75 15.06 17.97 18.58
C ILE A 75 16.18 17.73 17.56
N PHE A 76 15.91 16.98 16.50
CA PHE A 76 16.89 16.75 15.43
C PHE A 76 17.35 18.06 14.79
N ASN A 77 16.42 18.94 14.42
CA ASN A 77 16.75 20.22 13.80
C ASN A 77 17.51 21.15 14.77
N GLU A 78 17.17 21.14 16.07
CA GLU A 78 17.86 21.94 17.10
C GLU A 78 19.31 21.46 17.33
N LEU A 79 19.55 20.16 17.29
CA LEU A 79 20.87 19.57 17.52
C LEU A 79 21.74 19.58 16.25
N ASN A 80 21.14 19.63 15.07
CA ASN A 80 21.87 19.64 13.81
C ASN A 80 22.33 21.06 13.46
N SER A 81 23.64 21.25 13.31
CA SER A 81 24.22 22.56 12.95
C SER A 81 24.05 22.96 11.48
N HIS A 82 23.48 22.09 10.65
CA HIS A 82 23.35 22.30 9.22
C HIS A 82 21.89 22.33 8.78
N ASP A 83 21.38 23.54 8.53
CA ASP A 83 20.00 23.82 8.08
C ASP A 83 19.55 23.04 6.83
N ARG A 84 20.49 22.50 6.04
CA ARG A 84 20.17 21.66 4.88
C ARG A 84 19.49 20.34 5.28
N PHE A 85 19.69 19.89 6.51
CA PHE A 85 19.06 18.69 7.03
C PHE A 85 17.76 18.98 7.77
N ASP A 86 17.38 20.25 7.97
CA ASP A 86 16.13 20.63 8.63
C ASP A 86 14.94 19.91 8.01
N ILE A 87 14.24 19.13 8.82
CA ILE A 87 13.04 18.42 8.43
C ILE A 87 11.85 19.36 8.63
N LYS A 88 11.12 19.63 7.54
CA LYS A 88 9.89 20.43 7.56
C LYS A 88 8.71 19.61 7.05
N CYS A 89 7.65 19.59 7.84
CA CYS A 89 6.40 18.93 7.49
C CYS A 89 5.46 19.92 6.80
N LYS A 90 4.80 19.47 5.74
CA LYS A 90 3.78 20.23 5.01
C LYS A 90 2.57 19.34 4.75
N VAL A 91 1.39 19.95 4.84
CA VAL A 91 0.16 19.32 4.37
C VAL A 91 -0.05 19.77 2.93
N GLU A 92 0.02 18.82 2.01
CA GLU A 92 -0.05 19.05 0.58
C GLU A 92 -1.25 18.30 0.01
N ARG A 93 -1.77 18.82 -1.09
CA ARG A 93 -2.90 18.25 -1.81
C ARG A 93 -2.46 17.93 -3.23
N ARG A 94 -2.74 16.71 -3.69
CA ARG A 94 -2.46 16.36 -5.09
C ARG A 94 -3.35 17.19 -6.01
N THR A 95 -2.80 17.60 -7.15
CA THR A 95 -3.56 18.31 -8.19
C THR A 95 -4.81 17.50 -8.53
N TRP A 96 -5.95 18.19 -8.69
CA TRP A 96 -7.25 17.56 -8.97
C TRP A 96 -7.77 16.58 -7.90
N SER A 97 -7.24 16.61 -6.68
CA SER A 97 -7.74 15.82 -5.55
C SER A 97 -8.07 16.73 -4.36
N TYR A 98 -8.97 16.29 -3.47
CA TYR A 98 -9.19 16.90 -2.14
C TYR A 98 -8.52 16.10 -1.01
N ILE A 99 -7.79 15.03 -1.36
CA ILE A 99 -7.09 14.21 -0.38
C ILE A 99 -5.85 14.96 0.10
N LEU A 100 -5.80 15.25 1.40
CA LEU A 100 -4.66 15.86 2.07
C LEU A 100 -3.64 14.79 2.46
N ALA A 101 -2.38 15.02 2.13
CA ALA A 101 -1.25 14.20 2.55
C ALA A 101 -0.28 15.05 3.37
N ARG A 102 0.16 14.55 4.53
CA ARG A 102 1.21 15.20 5.31
C ARG A 102 2.54 14.57 4.93
N ASN A 103 3.42 15.36 4.35
CA ASN A 103 4.76 14.93 3.95
C ASN A 103 5.80 15.70 4.77
N CYS A 104 6.81 15.01 5.28
CA CYS A 104 7.94 15.61 5.98
C CYS A 104 9.21 15.31 5.20
N TYR A 105 9.92 16.35 4.78
CA TYR A 105 11.15 16.22 4.02
C TYR A 105 12.25 17.11 4.59
N PRO A 106 13.51 16.66 4.56
CA PRO A 106 14.64 17.52 4.84
C PRO A 106 14.80 18.56 3.72
N LYS A 107 15.34 19.73 4.05
CA LYS A 107 15.50 20.85 3.13
C LYS A 107 16.28 20.48 1.86
N PHE A 108 17.38 19.71 1.98
CA PHE A 108 18.17 19.29 0.83
C PHE A 108 17.35 18.52 -0.22
N PHE A 109 16.39 17.70 0.21
CA PHE A 109 15.53 16.94 -0.70
C PHE A 109 14.62 17.87 -1.48
N THR A 110 14.05 18.88 -0.81
CA THR A 110 13.22 19.88 -1.48
C THR A 110 14.03 20.77 -2.41
N ASP A 111 15.25 21.12 -2.06
CA ASP A 111 16.13 21.94 -2.87
C ASP A 111 16.55 21.22 -4.16
N LEU A 112 16.90 19.93 -4.07
CA LEU A 112 17.21 19.09 -5.23
C LEU A 112 16.02 19.01 -6.20
N ARG A 113 14.83 18.69 -5.68
CA ARG A 113 13.60 18.63 -6.49
C ARG A 113 13.32 19.96 -7.20
N MET A 114 13.57 21.08 -6.52
CA MET A 114 13.39 22.41 -7.12
C MET A 114 14.43 22.70 -8.20
N ALA A 115 15.68 22.29 -8.01
CA ALA A 115 16.73 22.45 -9.00
C ALA A 115 16.42 21.64 -10.28
N GLU A 116 16.06 20.35 -10.13
CA GLU A 116 15.67 19.47 -11.23
C GLU A 116 14.47 20.03 -12.01
N ASN A 117 13.42 20.45 -11.31
CA ASN A 117 12.24 21.03 -11.94
C ASN A 117 12.57 22.33 -12.69
N ARG A 118 13.43 23.19 -12.14
CA ARG A 118 13.85 24.43 -12.81
C ARG A 118 14.65 24.14 -14.08
N PHE A 119 15.54 23.15 -14.03
CA PHE A 119 16.30 22.71 -15.20
C PHE A 119 15.37 22.15 -16.29
N ALA A 120 14.48 21.22 -15.95
CA ALA A 120 13.52 20.71 -16.93
C ALA A 120 12.66 21.82 -17.57
N LEU A 121 12.23 22.80 -16.76
CA LEU A 121 11.48 23.96 -17.25
C LEU A 121 12.33 24.90 -18.13
N SER A 122 13.64 25.00 -17.92
CA SER A 122 14.50 25.81 -18.80
C SER A 122 14.68 25.17 -20.17
N GLU A 123 14.78 23.84 -20.24
CA GLU A 123 14.87 23.11 -21.51
C GLU A 123 13.57 23.26 -22.32
N LEU A 124 12.42 23.11 -21.66
CA LEU A 124 11.11 23.27 -22.31
C LEU A 124 10.84 24.67 -22.85
N ARG A 125 11.49 25.71 -22.30
CA ARG A 125 11.36 27.09 -22.80
C ARG A 125 12.27 27.40 -23.98
N GLN A 126 13.31 26.60 -24.19
CA GLN A 126 14.26 26.77 -25.30
C GLN A 126 13.86 25.96 -26.53
N ALA A 127 12.97 24.99 -26.38
CA ALA A 127 12.33 24.22 -27.45
C ALA A 127 11.12 24.97 -28.05
#